data_AF-A0A9D6HXY4-F1
#
_entry.id   AF-A0A9D6HXY4-F1
#
_cell.length_a   1.000
_cell.length_b   1.000
_cell.length_c   1.000
_cell.angle_alpha   90.00
_cell.angle_beta   90.00
_cell.angle_gamma   90.00
#
_symmetry.space_group_name_H-M   'P 1'
#
loop_
_entity.id
_entity.type
_entity.pdbx_description
1 polymer ?
#
loop_
_entity_poly.entity_id
_entity_poly.type
_entity_poly.pdbx_seq_one_letter_code
_entity_poly.pdbx_strand_id
1 'polypeptide(L)' 'MSNIKEKMTEIIQSQPDDATYEEIMREPAFERMVERGLADSRNGRVVSNEERRIRAWQK' A
#
# COMPACT_ATOMS: atom_id res chain seq x y z
N MET A 1 -20.95 1.72 10.00
CA MET A 1 -19.78 1.62 9.10
C MET A 1 -19.09 2.96 9.20
N SER A 2 -17.88 3.04 9.76
CA SER A 2 -17.15 4.30 9.71
C SER A 2 -16.77 4.58 8.27
N ASN A 3 -16.97 5.82 7.82
CA ASN A 3 -16.60 6.20 6.46
C ASN A 3 -15.06 6.33 6.38
N ILE A 4 -14.49 6.30 5.18
CA ILE A 4 -13.04 6.35 4.96
C ILE A 4 -12.35 7.50 5.70
N LYS A 5 -13.01 8.66 5.80
CA LYS A 5 -12.47 9.83 6.52
C LYS A 5 -12.30 9.57 8.02
N GLU A 6 -13.25 8.85 8.63
CA GLU A 6 -13.19 8.52 10.06
C GLU A 6 -12.06 7.52 10.34
N LYS A 7 -11.94 6.46 9.53
CA LYS A 7 -10.82 5.51 9.65
C LYS A 7 -9.46 6.18 9.47
N MET A 8 -9.33 7.04 8.48
CA MET A 8 -8.08 7.79 8.25
C MET A 8 -7.77 8.72 9.42
N THR A 9 -8.79 9.32 10.04
CA THR A 9 -8.62 10.17 11.22
C THR A 9 -8.12 9.35 12.41
N GLU A 10 -8.71 8.18 12.67
CA GLU A 10 -8.29 7.27 13.74
C GLU A 10 -6.83 6.83 13.56
N ILE A 11 -6.44 6.44 12.33
CA ILE A 11 -5.07 6.03 12.01
C ILE A 11 -4.09 7.18 12.30
N ILE A 12 -4.37 8.38 11.78
CA ILE A 12 -3.48 9.54 11.97
C ILE A 12 -3.38 9.92 13.45
N GLN A 13 -4.50 9.92 14.19
CA GLN A 13 -4.51 10.28 15.62
C GLN A 13 -3.84 9.24 16.53
N SER A 14 -3.68 8.00 16.07
CA SER A 14 -2.98 6.95 16.82
C SER A 14 -1.45 7.06 16.76
N GLN A 15 -0.93 7.92 15.88
CA GLN A 15 0.51 8.09 15.68
C GLN A 15 1.13 9.07 16.70
N PRO A 16 2.45 8.99 16.93
CA PRO A 16 3.16 9.94 17.79
C PRO A 16 3.07 11.39 17.29
N ASP A 17 3.11 12.36 18.21
CA ASP A 17 3.06 13.80 17.89
C ASP A 17 4.29 14.29 17.09
N ASP A 18 5.40 13.55 17.15
CA ASP A 18 6.64 13.84 16.42
C ASP A 18 6.74 13.11 15.07
N ALA A 19 5.68 12.40 14.66
CA ALA A 19 5.63 11.70 13.39
C ALA A 19 5.82 12.69 12.22
N THR A 20 6.72 12.32 11.31
CA THR A 20 6.94 13.07 10.09
C THR A 20 5.80 12.84 9.08
N TYR A 21 5.66 13.75 8.12
CA TYR A 21 4.70 13.60 7.03
C TYR A 21 4.83 12.24 6.30
N GLU A 22 6.05 11.77 6.05
CA GLU A 22 6.27 10.49 5.37
C GLU A 22 5.81 9.29 6.21
N GLU A 23 5.96 9.35 7.53
CA GLU A 23 5.51 8.31 8.45
C GLU A 23 3.99 8.27 8.53
N ILE A 24 3.35 9.43 8.62
CA ILE A 24 1.89 9.57 8.60
C ILE A 24 1.29 8.97 7.32
N MET A 25 1.94 9.21 6.18
CA MET A 25 1.46 8.73 4.88
C MET A 25 1.77 7.26 4.61
N ARG A 26 2.73 6.65 5.31
CA ARG A 26 3.18 5.27 5.04
C ARG A 26 2.06 4.26 5.24
N GLU A 27 1.33 4.36 6.33
CA GLU A 27 0.28 3.41 6.69
C GLU A 27 -0.94 3.47 5.74
N PRO A 28 -1.53 4.64 5.44
CA PRO A 28 -2.56 4.76 4.41
C PRO A 28 -2.10 4.34 3.01
N ALA A 29 -0.84 4.64 2.66
CA ALA A 29 -0.27 4.21 1.39
C ALA A 29 -0.16 2.68 1.31
N PHE A 30 0.22 2.03 2.40
CA PHE A 30 0.36 0.58 2.47
C PHE A 30 -0.98 -0.13 2.28
N GLU A 31 -2.04 0.32 2.96
CA GLU A 31 -3.40 -0.21 2.77
C GLU A 31 -3.82 -0.16 1.29
N ARG A 32 -3.62 1.00 0.66
CA ARG A 32 -3.92 1.18 -0.77
C ARG A 32 -3.07 0.29 -1.68
N MET A 33 -1.80 0.07 -1.34
CA MET A 33 -0.92 -0.84 -2.10
C MET A 33 -1.42 -2.28 -2.03
N VAL A 34 -1.88 -2.74 -0.86
CA VAL A 34 -2.45 -4.08 -0.68
C VAL A 34 -3.73 -4.24 -1.47
N GLU A 35 -4.68 -3.30 -1.36
CA GLU A 35 -5.93 -3.34 -2.12
C GLU A 35 -5.69 -3.38 -3.63
N ARG A 36 -4.76 -2.56 -4.11
CA ARG A 36 -4.35 -2.55 -5.52
C ARG A 36 -3.76 -3.90 -5.93
N GLY A 37 -2.85 -4.46 -5.13
CA GLY A 37 -2.24 -5.77 -5.41
C GLY A 37 -3.27 -6.90 -5.48
N LEU A 38 -4.26 -6.89 -4.58
CA LEU A 38 -5.37 -7.84 -4.60
C LEU A 38 -6.25 -7.68 -5.84
N ALA A 39 -6.53 -6.43 -6.24
CA ALA A 39 -7.27 -6.15 -7.47
C ALA A 39 -6.48 -6.59 -8.72
N ASP A 40 -5.18 -6.37 -8.75
CA ASP A 40 -4.29 -6.80 -9.83
C ASP A 40 -4.25 -8.33 -9.95
N SER A 41 -4.17 -9.03 -8.82
CA SER A 41 -4.26 -10.50 -8.77
C SER A 41 -5.58 -11.02 -9.32
N ARG A 42 -6.72 -10.47 -8.88
CA ARG A 42 -8.05 -10.89 -9.36
C ARG A 42 -8.26 -10.64 -10.86
N ASN A 43 -7.66 -9.58 -11.40
CA ASN A 43 -7.76 -9.22 -12.81
C ASN A 43 -6.67 -9.85 -13.69
N GLY A 44 -5.84 -10.75 -13.15
CA GLY A 44 -4.75 -11.38 -13.90
C GLY A 44 -3.62 -10.42 -14.30
N ARG A 45 -3.54 -9.21 -13.71
CA ARG A 45 -2.44 -8.25 -13.91
C ARG A 45 -1.23 -8.62 -13.06
N VAL A 46 -0.76 -9.85 -13.21
CA VAL A 46 0.36 -10.42 -12.46
C VAL A 46 1.47 -10.83 -13.42
N VAL A 47 2.71 -10.75 -12.95
CA VAL A 47 3.88 -11.22 -13.68
C VAL A 47 4.33 -12.56 -13.10
N SER A 48 4.78 -13.49 -13.95
CA SER A 48 5.32 -14.75 -13.46
C SER A 48 6.63 -14.52 -12.70
N ASN A 49 6.93 -15.38 -11.73
CA ASN A 49 8.17 -15.25 -10.96
C ASN A 49 9.43 -15.40 -11.84
N GLU A 50 9.34 -16.22 -12.89
CA GLU A 50 10.42 -16.41 -13.86
C GLU A 50 10.67 -15.14 -14.67
N GLU A 51 9.61 -14.51 -15.18
CA GLU A 51 9.73 -13.24 -15.91
C GLU A 51 10.28 -12.11 -15.01
N ARG A 52 9.88 -12.09 -13.72
CA ARG A 52 10.44 -11.15 -12.74
C ARG A 52 11.95 -11.30 -12.57
N ARG A 53 12.47 -12.54 -12.54
CA ARG A 53 13.91 -12.81 -12.40
C ARG A 53 14.69 -12.32 -13.61
N ILE A 54 14.18 -12.57 -14.82
CA ILE A 54 14.83 -12.14 -16.07
C ILE A 54 14.95 -10.61 -16.14
N ARG A 55 13.89 -9.88 -15.81
CA ARG A 55 13.92 -8.40 -15.79
C ARG A 55 14.92 -7.82 -14.79
N ALA A 56 15.16 -8.51 -13.67
CA ALA A 56 16.14 -8.06 -12.67
C ALA A 56 17.60 -8.15 -13.16
N TRP A 57 17.87 -8.95 -14.20
CA TRP A 57 19.21 -9.15 -14.76
C TRP A 57 19.55 -8.18 -15.89
N GLN A 58 18.55 -7.44 -16.39
CA GLN A 58 18.71 -6.44 -17.46
C GLN A 58 19.03 -5.03 -16.92
N LYS A 59 19.36 -4.91 -15.62
CA LYS A 59 19.69 -3.65 -14.95
C LYS A 59 21.18 -3.52 -14.69
#